data_AF-A0A099LHE7-F1
#
_entry.id   AF-A0A099LHE7-F1
#
_cell.length_a   1.000
_cell.length_b   1.000
_cell.length_c   1.000
_cell.angle_alpha   90.00
_cell.angle_beta   90.00
_cell.angle_gamma   90.00
#
_symmetry.space_group_name_H-M   'P 1'
#
loop_
_entity.id
_entity.type
_entity.pdbx_description
1 polymer ?
#
loop_
_entity_poly.entity_id
_entity_poly.type
_entity_poly.pdbx_seq_one_letter_code
_entity_poly.pdbx_strand_id
1 'polypeptide(L)' 'MKFYTNSHKYYCGIDLHAYILYVCILDSDGKKVLHQQIKADRLALHELLKPYLDDLVLGVECMHCWYWVS' A
#
# COMPACT_ATOMS: atom_id res chain seq x y z
N MET A 1 15.85 19.99 -6.44
CA MET A 1 14.96 18.85 -6.13
C MET A 1 13.52 19.33 -6.25
N LYS A 2 12.62 18.57 -6.88
CA LYS A 2 11.19 18.87 -6.94
C LYS A 2 10.50 18.07 -5.84
N PHE A 3 9.92 18.74 -4.86
CA PHE A 3 9.20 18.10 -3.76
C PHE A 3 7.74 17.84 -4.15
N TYR A 4 7.22 16.70 -3.73
CA TYR A 4 5.81 16.39 -3.84
C TYR A 4 5.09 16.94 -2.62
N THR A 5 4.20 17.91 -2.81
CA THR A 5 3.53 18.64 -1.71
C THR A 5 2.01 18.47 -1.70
N ASN A 6 1.48 17.53 -2.50
CA ASN A 6 0.05 17.25 -2.50
C ASN A 6 -0.32 16.31 -1.36
N SER A 7 -1.50 16.53 -0.79
CA SER A 7 -2.12 15.65 0.20
C SER A 7 -3.16 14.77 -0.46
N HIS A 8 -3.33 13.56 0.05
CA HIS A 8 -4.28 12.57 -0.43
C HIS A 8 -5.19 12.08 0.69
N LYS A 9 -6.37 11.59 0.33
CA LYS A 9 -7.32 10.97 1.27
C LYS A 9 -6.73 9.73 1.92
N TYR A 10 -5.99 8.92 1.16
CA TYR A 10 -5.46 7.65 1.63
C TYR A 10 -3.96 7.48 1.34
N TYR A 11 -3.27 6.87 2.30
CA TYR A 11 -1.87 6.45 2.18
C TYR A 11 -1.76 4.97 2.50
N CYS A 12 -1.36 4.17 1.50
CA CYS A 12 -1.11 2.75 1.65
C CYS A 12 0.39 2.46 1.71
N GLY A 13 0.82 1.81 2.78
CA GLY A 13 2.11 1.16 2.90
C GLY A 13 1.98 -0.34 2.67
N ILE A 14 2.82 -0.90 1.81
CA ILE A 14 2.97 -2.34 1.61
C ILE A 14 4.38 -2.73 2.02
N ASP A 15 4.47 -3.70 2.91
CA ASP A 15 5.72 -4.39 3.21
C ASP A 15 5.74 -5.76 2.51
N LEU A 16 6.64 -5.87 1.53
CA LEU A 16 6.73 -6.97 0.59
C LEU A 16 7.69 -8.06 1.10
N HIS A 17 7.12 -9.21 1.42
CA HIS A 17 7.83 -10.45 1.70
C HIS A 17 7.60 -11.48 0.58
N ALA A 18 8.36 -12.58 0.56
CA ALA A 18 8.34 -13.55 -0.53
C ALA A 18 6.95 -14.16 -0.84
N TYR A 19 6.10 -14.35 0.17
CA TYR A 19 4.78 -14.98 0.02
C TYR A 19 3.64 -14.21 0.69
N ILE A 20 3.97 -13.09 1.33
CA ILE A 20 3.10 -12.37 2.24
C ILE A 20 3.25 -10.88 1.96
N LEU A 21 2.14 -10.15 2.03
CA LEU A 21 2.12 -8.69 2.02
C LEU A 21 1.49 -8.21 3.32
N TYR A 22 2.17 -7.32 4.03
CA TYR A 22 1.53 -6.53 5.08
C TYR A 22 1.06 -5.23 4.45
N VAL A 23 -0.26 -5.03 4.45
CA VAL A 23 -0.88 -3.85 3.87
C VAL A 23 -1.48 -3.01 4.98
N CYS A 24 -1.08 -1.75 5.05
CA CYS A 24 -1.58 -0.77 5.99
C CYS A 24 -2.07 0.46 5.23
N ILE A 25 -3.31 0.89 5.48
CA ILE A 25 -3.87 2.11 4.89
C ILE A 25 -4.21 3.08 6.01
N LEU A 26 -3.76 4.31 5.84
CA LEU A 26 -4.06 5.45 6.68
C LEU A 26 -4.99 6.41 5.94
N ASP A 27 -5.89 7.04 6.66
CA ASP A 27 -6.60 8.23 6.18
C ASP A 27 -5.67 9.47 6.22
N SER A 28 -6.12 10.57 5.63
CA SER A 28 -5.48 11.89 5.65
C SER A 28 -5.12 12.40 7.05
N ASP A 29 -5.89 12.01 8.08
CA ASP A 29 -5.62 12.35 9.50
C ASP A 29 -4.58 11.40 10.16
N GLY A 30 -4.05 10.43 9.42
CA GLY A 30 -3.11 9.43 9.94
C GLY A 30 -3.76 8.28 10.71
N LYS A 31 -5.10 8.21 10.71
CA LYS A 31 -5.84 7.11 11.33
C LYS A 31 -5.72 5.84 10.49
N LYS A 32 -5.38 4.71 11.13
CA LYS A 32 -5.41 3.38 10.52
C LYS A 32 -6.83 3.00 10.15
N VAL A 33 -7.13 2.96 8.84
CA VAL A 33 -8.41 2.46 8.31
C VAL A 33 -8.33 0.99 7.94
N LEU A 34 -7.13 0.50 7.59
CA LEU A 34 -6.89 -0.88 7.22
C LEU A 34 -5.52 -1.32 7.70
N HIS A 35 -5.43 -2.52 8.25
CA HIS A 35 -4.17 -3.17 8.56
C HIS A 35 -4.40 -4.68 8.50
N GLN A 36 -3.86 -5.33 7.46
CA GLN A 36 -4.02 -6.77 7.32
C GLN A 36 -2.83 -7.41 6.61
N GLN A 37 -2.67 -8.69 6.89
CA GLN A 37 -1.75 -9.56 6.20
C GLN A 37 -2.50 -10.33 5.11
N ILE A 38 -2.01 -10.28 3.88
CA ILE A 38 -2.52 -11.08 2.76
C ILE A 38 -1.41 -11.93 2.16
N LYS A 39 -1.79 -12.94 1.38
CA LYS A 39 -0.82 -13.61 0.50
C LYS A 39 -0.31 -12.63 -0.54
N ALA A 40 0.93 -12.83 -1.01
CA ALA A 40 1.49 -12.13 -2.15
C ALA A 40 0.79 -12.55 -3.45
N ASP A 41 -0.47 -12.15 -3.58
CA ASP A 41 -1.35 -12.40 -4.71
C ASP A 41 -1.90 -11.07 -5.24
N ARG A 42 -1.83 -10.92 -6.56
CA ARG A 42 -2.21 -9.70 -7.26
C ARG A 42 -3.70 -9.40 -7.15
N LEU A 43 -4.54 -10.41 -7.25
CA LEU A 43 -6.00 -10.25 -7.21
C LEU A 43 -6.42 -9.85 -5.79
N ALA A 44 -5.89 -10.54 -4.79
CA ALA A 44 -6.14 -10.23 -3.38
C ALA A 44 -5.73 -8.78 -3.04
N LEU A 45 -4.59 -8.32 -3.53
CA LEU A 45 -4.16 -6.93 -3.35
C LEU A 45 -5.08 -5.95 -4.08
N HIS A 46 -5.46 -6.25 -5.32
CA HIS A 46 -6.34 -5.37 -6.09
C HIS A 46 -7.72 -5.24 -5.45
N GLU A 47 -8.34 -6.34 -5.03
CA GLU A 47 -9.63 -6.33 -4.34
C GLU A 47 -9.59 -5.54 -3.04
N LEU A 48 -8.48 -5.64 -2.31
CA LEU A 48 -8.26 -4.89 -1.08
C LEU A 48 -8.15 -3.38 -1.30
N LEU A 49 -7.45 -2.98 -2.36
CA LEU A 49 -7.22 -1.56 -2.67
C LEU A 49 -8.38 -0.91 -3.40
N LYS A 50 -9.21 -1.70 -4.09
CA LYS A 50 -10.35 -1.24 -4.90
C LYS A 50 -11.20 -0.13 -4.26
N PRO A 51 -11.60 -0.19 -2.98
CA PRO A 51 -12.40 0.88 -2.37
C PRO A 51 -11.63 2.20 -2.15
N TYR A 52 -10.31 2.20 -2.21
CA TYR A 52 -9.46 3.36 -1.92
C TYR A 52 -8.82 4.00 -3.16
N LEU A 53 -8.92 3.37 -4.35
CA LEU A 53 -8.19 3.76 -5.57
C LEU A 53 -8.48 5.18 -6.09
N ASP A 54 -9.56 5.83 -5.64
CA ASP A 54 -9.92 7.20 -6.06
C ASP A 54 -8.84 8.23 -5.74
N ASP A 55 -8.23 8.14 -4.54
CA ASP A 55 -7.22 9.09 -4.09
C ASP A 55 -6.27 8.42 -3.09
N LEU A 56 -5.40 7.56 -3.62
CA LEU A 56 -4.47 6.72 -2.89
C LEU A 56 -3.03 6.96 -3.32
N VAL A 57 -2.15 7.21 -2.33
CA VAL A 57 -0.71 7.07 -2.51
C VAL A 57 -0.26 5.71 -2.04
N LEU A 58 0.55 5.03 -2.86
CA LEU A 58 1.10 3.71 -2.57
C LEU A 58 2.61 3.79 -2.39
N GLY A 59 3.07 3.43 -1.20
CA GLY A 59 4.48 3.19 -0.90
C GLY A 59 4.70 1.69 -0.68
N VAL A 60 5.70 1.14 -1.35
CA VAL A 60 6.09 -0.27 -1.18
C VAL A 60 7.52 -0.33 -0.68
N GLU A 61 7.71 -0.96 0.48
CA GLU A 61 9.02 -1.35 0.95
C GLU A 61 9.28 -2.83 0.62
N CYS A 62 10.52 -3.15 0.29
CA CYS A 62 10.96 -4.52 0.16
C CYS A 62 12.40 -4.64 0.63
N MET A 63 12.65 -5.57 1.56
CA MET A 63 14.01 -5.85 2.01
C MET A 63 14.86 -6.56 0.94
N HIS A 64 14.25 -7.18 -0.08
CA HIS A 64 14.94 -7.86 -1.15
C HIS A 64 14.66 -7.18 -2.49
N CYS A 65 15.69 -6.64 -3.14
CA CYS A 65 15.57 -5.89 -4.40
C CYS A 65 15.08 -6.71 -5.63
N TRP A 66 14.64 -7.94 -5.43
CA TRP A 66 14.24 -8.89 -6.47
C TRP A 66 12.73 -9.13 -6.53
N TYR A 67 11.97 -8.66 -5.53
CA TYR A 67 10.51 -8.77 -5.55
C TYR A 67 9.88 -7.45 -6.00
N TRP A 68 8.79 -7.56 -6.74
CA TRP A 68 8.01 -6.44 -7.23
C TRP A 68 6.52 -6.67 -6.96
N VAL A 69 5.78 -5.56 -6.83
CA VAL A 69 4.31 -5.58 -6.82
C VAL A 69 3.84 -5.34 -8.26
N SER A 70 3.04 -6.27 -8.80
CA SER A 70 2.52 -6.27 -10.18
C SER A 70 0.99 -6.35 -10.22
#